data_AF-A0AA35S8Z4-F1
#
_entry.id   AF-A0AA35S8Z4-F1
#
_cell.length_a   1.000
_cell.length_b   1.000
_cell.length_c   1.000
_cell.angle_alpha   90.00
_cell.angle_beta   90.00
_cell.angle_gamma   90.00
#
_symmetry.space_group_name_H-M   'P 1'
#
loop_
_entity.id
_entity.type
_entity.pdbx_description
1 polymer ?
#
loop_
_entity_poly.entity_id
_entity_poly.type
_entity_poly.pdbx_seq_one_letter_code
_entity_poly.pdbx_strand_id
1 'polypeptide(L)'
;MNDITDNTERQGPPSLWGEPFKRLIDHPKILPYLLDLLGPNVRLDHDYAIFMNGSERRGGLHGGEDGGGPGGPEGDHWYKYRDGVMRNGLCVMSFNLADAPEGAGGFACIPGSHKSNFLRELPSDVRHFERPAHYAVQPPVEA
;
A
#
# COMPACT_ATOMS: atom_id res chain seq x y z
N MET A 1 -15.67 -16.17 22.38
CA MET A 1 -14.90 -14.91 22.47
C MET A 1 -14.55 -14.51 21.05
N ASN A 2 -15.50 -13.86 20.37
CA ASN A 2 -15.37 -13.20 19.07
C ASN A 2 -16.64 -12.33 18.92
N ASP A 3 -16.84 -11.41 19.86
CA ASP A 3 -17.86 -10.35 19.80
C ASP A 3 -17.30 -9.07 19.17
N ILE A 4 -16.14 -9.13 18.50
CA ILE A 4 -15.41 -7.92 18.08
C ILE A 4 -15.96 -7.28 16.81
N THR A 5 -16.88 -7.90 16.06
CA THR A 5 -17.51 -7.18 14.94
C THR A 5 -18.93 -7.63 14.73
N ASP A 6 -19.87 -6.99 15.43
CA ASP A 6 -21.24 -6.92 14.93
C ASP A 6 -21.23 -6.09 13.64
N ASN A 7 -22.05 -6.48 12.66
CA ASN A 7 -21.98 -6.04 11.26
C ASN A 7 -22.28 -4.52 11.08
N THR A 8 -22.61 -3.84 12.18
CA THR A 8 -22.93 -2.42 12.28
C THR A 8 -21.70 -1.52 12.45
N GLU A 9 -20.51 -2.07 12.74
CA GLU A 9 -19.29 -1.29 13.06
C GLU A 9 -18.36 -0.99 11.87
N ARG A 10 -18.63 -1.52 10.66
CA ARG A 10 -17.80 -1.29 9.45
C ARG A 10 -18.30 -0.13 8.59
N GLN A 11 -18.64 1.00 9.20
CA GLN A 11 -18.99 2.21 8.45
C GLN A 11 -17.80 3.18 8.45
N GLY A 12 -17.41 3.64 7.26
CA GLY A 12 -16.28 4.57 7.10
C GLY A 12 -14.90 3.89 7.19
N PRO A 13 -13.83 4.69 7.34
CA PRO A 13 -12.46 4.17 7.36
C PRO A 13 -12.17 3.29 8.60
N PRO A 14 -11.20 2.36 8.53
CA PRO A 14 -10.81 1.47 9.63
C PRO A 14 -10.57 2.14 10.98
N SER A 15 -10.08 3.38 10.99
CA SER A 15 -9.86 4.22 12.16
C SER A 15 -11.14 4.48 12.97
N LEU A 16 -12.33 4.25 12.39
CA LEU A 16 -13.62 4.33 13.06
C LEU A 16 -14.16 3.00 13.57
N TRP A 17 -13.54 1.86 13.23
CA TRP A 17 -14.03 0.51 13.57
C TRP A 17 -13.67 0.06 14.99
N GLY A 18 -13.45 1.02 15.89
CA GLY A 18 -13.13 0.76 17.29
C GLY A 18 -11.64 0.68 17.60
N GLU A 19 -11.36 0.44 18.88
CA GLU A 19 -10.02 0.56 19.45
C GLU A 19 -8.97 -0.40 18.85
N PRO A 20 -9.28 -1.66 18.49
CA PRO A 20 -8.31 -2.54 17.85
C PRO A 20 -7.70 -1.96 16.57
N PHE A 21 -8.51 -1.31 15.72
CA PHE A 21 -8.05 -0.71 14.47
C PHE A 21 -7.33 0.62 14.69
N LYS A 22 -7.76 1.43 15.66
CA LYS A 22 -7.05 2.67 16.02
C LYS A 22 -5.61 2.40 16.45
N ARG A 23 -5.38 1.34 17.24
CA ARG A 23 -4.03 0.92 17.67
C ARG A 23 -3.12 0.45 16.54
N LEU A 24 -3.65 0.24 15.33
CA LEU A 24 -2.83 -0.06 14.16
C LEU A 24 -2.16 1.19 13.58
N ILE A 25 -2.75 2.38 13.76
CA ILE A 25 -2.28 3.65 13.17
C ILE A 25 -0.86 3.99 13.65
N ASP A 26 -0.61 3.83 14.94
CA ASP A 26 0.66 4.18 15.60
C ASP A 26 1.34 2.95 16.22
N HIS A 27 1.16 1.78 15.59
CA HIS A 27 1.64 0.51 16.13
C HIS A 27 3.13 0.59 16.53
N PRO A 28 3.49 0.28 17.78
CA PRO A 28 4.80 0.64 18.36
C PRO A 28 5.98 -0.06 17.70
N LYS A 29 5.76 -1.21 17.03
CA LYS A 29 6.80 -1.90 16.26
C LYS A 29 7.06 -1.28 14.88
N ILE A 30 6.16 -0.45 14.38
CA ILE A 30 6.20 0.04 12.99
C ILE A 30 6.46 1.54 12.95
N LEU A 31 5.88 2.31 13.88
CA LEU A 31 6.09 3.76 13.97
C LEU A 31 7.57 4.18 13.92
N PRO A 32 8.54 3.51 14.59
CA PRO A 32 9.96 3.88 14.47
C PRO A 32 10.47 3.88 13.02
N TYR A 33 10.08 2.89 12.21
CA TYR A 33 10.46 2.84 10.79
C TYR A 33 9.83 3.97 9.99
N LEU A 34 8.58 4.33 10.28
CA LEU A 34 7.92 5.47 9.62
C LEU A 34 8.63 6.79 9.97
N LEU A 35 9.03 6.98 11.22
CA LEU A 35 9.76 8.17 11.65
C LEU A 35 11.14 8.27 10.99
N ASP A 36 11.82 7.13 10.77
CA ASP A 36 13.08 7.10 10.04
C ASP A 36 12.91 7.42 8.55
N LEU A 37 11.85 6.88 7.93
CA LEU A 37 11.59 7.00 6.49
C LEU A 37 10.95 8.33 6.08
N LEU A 38 10.13 8.94 6.94
CA LEU A 38 9.37 10.17 6.65
C LEU A 38 9.92 11.37 7.45
N GLY A 39 10.41 11.13 8.65
CA GLY A 39 10.85 12.16 9.60
C GLY A 39 9.98 12.21 10.86
N PRO A 40 10.29 13.11 11.81
CA PRO A 40 9.67 13.11 13.14
C PRO A 40 8.20 13.56 13.15
N ASN A 41 7.73 14.23 12.09
CA ASN A 41 6.40 14.84 12.00
C ASN A 41 5.58 14.13 10.93
N VAL A 42 5.07 12.95 11.25
CA VAL A 42 4.17 12.19 10.38
C VAL A 42 2.72 12.45 10.72
N ARG A 43 1.85 12.36 9.72
CA ARG A 43 0.39 12.36 9.90
C ARG A 43 -0.19 11.16 9.16
N LEU A 44 -1.31 10.66 9.65
CA LEU A 44 -2.15 9.78 8.85
C LEU A 44 -2.72 10.60 7.69
N ASP A 45 -2.48 10.15 6.45
CA ASP A 45 -3.06 10.80 5.28
C ASP A 45 -4.50 10.32 5.04
N HIS A 46 -4.68 9.01 4.92
CA HIS A 46 -5.97 8.34 4.85
C HIS A 46 -5.80 6.86 5.22
N ASP A 47 -6.90 6.19 5.56
CA ASP A 47 -6.95 4.76 5.82
C ASP A 47 -8.17 4.10 5.17
N TYR A 48 -8.00 2.86 4.72
CA TYR A 48 -9.04 2.06 4.08
C TYR A 48 -8.75 0.58 4.28
N ALA A 49 -9.77 -0.24 4.04
CA ALA A 49 -9.63 -1.69 4.00
C ALA A 49 -10.00 -2.20 2.62
N ILE A 50 -9.29 -3.23 2.16
CA ILE A 50 -9.64 -3.96 0.95
C ILE A 50 -10.16 -5.33 1.40
N PHE A 51 -11.39 -5.63 1.03
CA PHE A 51 -11.96 -6.98 1.10
C PHE A 51 -11.96 -7.55 -0.30
N MET A 52 -11.24 -8.64 -0.50
CA MET A 52 -11.16 -9.29 -1.81
C MET A 52 -12.02 -10.55 -1.80
N ASN A 53 -12.86 -10.71 -2.83
CA ASN A 53 -13.40 -11.98 -3.23
C ASN A 53 -12.93 -12.31 -4.66
N GLY A 54 -12.71 -13.59 -4.97
CA GLY A 54 -12.10 -14.03 -6.23
C GLY A 54 -12.87 -13.65 -7.51
N SER A 55 -14.06 -13.04 -7.40
CA SER A 55 -14.87 -12.55 -8.52
C SER A 55 -14.73 -11.05 -8.81
N GLU A 56 -14.02 -10.31 -7.98
CA GLU A 56 -13.85 -8.86 -8.15
C GLU A 56 -12.85 -8.47 -9.23
N ARG A 57 -13.06 -7.28 -9.80
CA ARG A 57 -12.15 -6.70 -10.78
C ARG A 57 -10.82 -6.36 -10.12
N ARG A 58 -9.72 -6.71 -10.79
CA ARG A 58 -8.36 -6.38 -10.37
C ARG A 58 -8.08 -4.88 -10.53
N GLY A 59 -7.43 -4.28 -9.53
CA GLY A 59 -6.78 -2.98 -9.68
C GLY A 59 -5.53 -3.09 -10.56
N GLY A 60 -5.19 -2.01 -11.27
CA GLY A 60 -3.94 -1.94 -12.03
C GLY A 60 -2.77 -1.43 -11.18
N LEU A 61 -1.53 -1.72 -11.62
CA LEU A 61 -0.32 -1.13 -11.05
C LEU A 61 -0.36 0.40 -11.21
N HIS A 62 -0.17 1.11 -10.10
CA HIS A 62 -0.20 2.56 -10.00
C HIS A 62 0.86 3.06 -9.01
N GLY A 63 1.06 4.37 -8.99
CA GLY A 63 2.08 5.04 -8.17
C GLY A 63 3.01 5.91 -8.99
N GLY A 64 4.01 6.47 -8.32
CA GLY A 64 4.86 7.53 -8.88
C GLY A 64 4.50 8.89 -8.31
N GLU A 65 5.44 9.84 -8.43
CA GLU A 65 5.31 11.19 -7.90
C GLU A 65 4.08 11.92 -8.43
N ASP A 66 3.60 11.57 -9.64
CA ASP A 66 2.46 12.15 -10.34
C ASP A 66 1.18 11.27 -10.24
N GLY A 67 1.09 10.42 -9.22
CA GLY A 67 -0.07 9.53 -9.00
C GLY A 67 -0.23 8.46 -10.07
N GLY A 68 0.74 8.31 -10.96
CA GLY A 68 0.68 7.40 -12.10
C GLY A 68 0.09 8.01 -13.37
N GLY A 69 -0.07 9.35 -13.44
CA GLY A 69 -0.55 10.08 -14.61
C GLY A 69 0.30 11.34 -14.92
N PRO A 70 0.58 11.68 -16.20
CA PRO A 70 1.32 12.89 -16.54
C PRO A 70 0.73 14.16 -15.93
N GLY A 71 1.48 14.82 -15.04
CA GLY A 71 1.00 16.04 -14.37
C GLY A 71 -0.14 15.78 -13.39
N GLY A 72 -0.22 14.55 -12.86
CA GLY A 72 -1.12 14.24 -11.75
C GLY A 72 -0.86 15.16 -10.55
N PRO A 73 -1.91 15.43 -9.75
CA PRO A 73 -1.84 16.39 -8.65
C PRO A 73 -1.00 15.91 -7.47
N GLU A 74 -0.66 14.62 -7.41
CA GLU A 74 0.18 14.05 -6.39
C GLU A 74 1.57 14.72 -6.46
N GLY A 75 2.09 15.11 -5.32
CA GLY A 75 3.39 15.79 -5.19
C GLY A 75 4.20 15.30 -4.00
N ASP A 76 3.64 14.35 -3.26
CA ASP A 76 4.14 13.76 -2.03
C ASP A 76 4.54 12.29 -2.20
N HIS A 77 4.28 11.66 -3.34
CA HIS A 77 4.65 10.26 -3.62
C HIS A 77 6.13 10.08 -4.04
N TRP A 78 7.05 10.82 -3.44
CA TRP A 78 8.47 10.83 -3.81
C TRP A 78 9.34 9.96 -2.90
N TYR A 79 10.48 9.50 -3.46
CA TYR A 79 11.58 8.85 -2.76
C TYR A 79 12.89 9.60 -3.03
N LYS A 80 13.71 9.81 -1.99
CA LYS A 80 15.06 10.37 -2.10
C LYS A 80 16.04 9.64 -1.21
N TYR A 81 17.30 9.58 -1.66
CA TYR A 81 18.42 9.10 -0.87
C TYR A 81 19.60 10.06 -1.00
N ARG A 82 20.22 10.40 0.13
CA ARG A 82 21.46 11.19 0.15
C ARG A 82 22.29 10.82 1.37
N ASP A 83 23.54 10.44 1.14
CA ASP A 83 24.57 10.22 2.16
C ASP A 83 24.11 9.35 3.34
N GLY A 84 23.55 8.17 3.05
CA GLY A 84 23.07 7.25 4.09
C GLY A 84 21.63 7.49 4.55
N VAL A 85 21.02 8.61 4.19
CA VAL A 85 19.67 8.97 4.64
C VAL A 85 18.64 8.75 3.52
N MET A 86 17.70 7.83 3.77
CA MET A 86 16.49 7.67 2.95
C MET A 86 15.40 8.63 3.45
N ARG A 87 14.65 9.22 2.52
CA ARG A 87 13.45 10.02 2.81
C ARG A 87 12.37 9.75 1.77
N ASN A 88 11.12 9.75 2.24
CA ASN A 88 9.93 9.55 1.42
C ASN A 88 8.93 10.66 1.72
N GLY A 89 8.07 11.01 0.78
CA GLY A 89 6.96 11.93 1.05
C GLY A 89 5.70 11.22 1.54
N LEU A 90 5.49 9.95 1.14
CA LEU A 90 4.39 9.09 1.58
C LEU A 90 4.90 7.66 1.78
N CYS A 91 4.45 7.00 2.84
CA CYS A 91 4.61 5.56 3.04
C CYS A 91 3.25 4.94 3.35
N VAL A 92 2.95 3.82 2.71
CA VAL A 92 1.75 3.02 3.00
C VAL A 92 2.15 1.87 3.91
N MET A 93 1.34 1.65 4.94
CA MET A 93 1.48 0.54 5.88
C MET A 93 0.25 -0.34 5.76
N SER A 94 0.44 -1.57 5.32
CA SER A 94 -0.63 -2.53 5.08
C SER A 94 -0.54 -3.68 6.07
N PHE A 95 -1.69 -4.04 6.66
CA PHE A 95 -1.84 -5.22 7.50
C PHE A 95 -2.65 -6.27 6.75
N ASN A 96 -2.05 -7.42 6.50
CA ASN A 96 -2.77 -8.58 5.99
C ASN A 96 -3.47 -9.25 7.17
N LEU A 97 -4.80 -9.35 7.11
CA LEU A 97 -5.62 -10.01 8.13
C LEU A 97 -6.08 -11.41 7.70
N ALA A 98 -5.60 -11.86 6.54
CA ALA A 98 -5.83 -13.18 5.98
C ALA A 98 -4.62 -13.55 5.12
N ASP A 99 -4.41 -14.85 4.98
CA ASP A 99 -3.37 -15.40 4.11
C ASP A 99 -3.58 -14.95 2.65
N ALA A 100 -2.47 -14.67 1.98
CA ALA A 100 -2.42 -14.40 0.55
C ALA A 100 -1.34 -15.27 -0.08
N PRO A 101 -1.58 -16.58 -0.30
CA PRO A 101 -0.62 -17.43 -0.96
C PRO A 101 -0.40 -16.99 -2.42
N GLU A 102 0.64 -17.54 -3.05
CA GLU A 102 0.95 -17.23 -4.44
C GLU A 102 -0.27 -17.39 -5.35
N GLY A 103 -0.59 -16.34 -6.11
CA GLY A 103 -1.70 -16.33 -7.06
C GLY A 103 -3.09 -16.07 -6.46
N ALA A 104 -3.22 -15.94 -5.13
CA ALA A 104 -4.49 -15.59 -4.48
C ALA A 104 -4.94 -14.15 -4.74
N GLY A 105 -4.04 -13.30 -5.25
CA GLY A 105 -4.26 -11.85 -5.40
C GLY A 105 -3.68 -11.09 -4.20
N GLY A 106 -4.21 -9.89 -3.94
CA GLY A 106 -3.71 -9.00 -2.91
C GLY A 106 -2.68 -8.00 -3.44
N PHE A 107 -1.69 -7.68 -2.61
CA PHE A 107 -0.65 -6.72 -2.94
C PHE A 107 0.28 -7.24 -4.03
N ALA A 108 0.53 -6.41 -5.05
CA ALA A 108 1.53 -6.67 -6.07
C ALA A 108 2.31 -5.40 -6.38
N CYS A 109 3.59 -5.57 -6.75
CA CYS A 109 4.47 -4.45 -7.05
C CYS A 109 5.50 -4.79 -8.13
N ILE A 110 6.18 -3.77 -8.63
CA ILE A 110 7.42 -3.92 -9.40
C ILE A 110 8.54 -3.48 -8.46
N PRO A 111 9.42 -4.39 -8.00
CA PRO A 111 10.49 -4.03 -7.07
C PRO A 111 11.36 -2.89 -7.62
N GLY A 112 11.55 -1.85 -6.82
CA GLY A 112 12.36 -0.68 -7.21
C GLY A 112 11.64 0.38 -8.07
N SER A 113 10.38 0.18 -8.45
CA SER A 113 9.65 1.12 -9.32
C SER A 113 9.48 2.53 -8.75
N HIS A 114 9.52 2.69 -7.42
CA HIS A 114 9.53 3.98 -6.73
C HIS A 114 10.74 4.87 -7.06
N LYS A 115 11.77 4.33 -7.72
CA LYS A 115 12.95 5.07 -8.24
C LYS A 115 12.94 5.21 -9.76
N SER A 116 11.88 4.75 -10.42
CA SER A 116 11.84 4.71 -11.89
C SER A 116 11.70 6.12 -12.46
N ASN A 117 12.53 6.44 -13.45
CA ASN A 117 12.36 7.64 -14.29
C ASN A 117 11.41 7.39 -15.48
N PHE A 118 10.86 6.17 -15.62
CA PHE A 118 10.13 5.70 -16.80
C PHE A 118 8.77 5.08 -16.43
N LEU A 119 7.99 5.73 -15.57
CA LEU A 119 6.70 5.22 -15.07
C LEU A 119 5.67 4.89 -16.18
N ARG A 120 5.84 5.50 -17.35
CA ARG A 120 4.94 5.36 -18.52
C ARG A 120 5.31 4.22 -19.45
N GLU A 121 6.54 3.72 -19.34
CA GLU A 121 7.06 2.67 -20.21
C GLU A 121 6.63 1.27 -19.73
N LEU A 122 5.88 1.17 -18.64
CA LEU A 122 5.26 -0.07 -18.22
C LEU A 122 4.15 -0.45 -19.22
N PRO A 123 4.29 -1.58 -19.96
CA PRO A 123 3.28 -2.01 -20.93
C PRO A 123 1.90 -2.14 -20.28
N SER A 124 0.84 -1.72 -20.98
CA SER A 124 -0.52 -1.70 -20.39
C SER A 124 -1.00 -3.10 -20.01
N ASP A 125 -0.64 -4.10 -20.80
CA ASP A 125 -0.98 -5.50 -20.52
C ASP A 125 -0.35 -6.01 -19.22
N VAL A 126 0.84 -5.53 -18.86
CA VAL A 126 1.47 -5.82 -17.55
C VAL A 126 0.85 -4.96 -16.46
N ARG A 127 0.61 -3.68 -16.72
CA ARG A 127 -0.04 -2.75 -15.77
C ARG A 127 -1.38 -3.28 -15.27
N HIS A 128 -2.13 -3.93 -16.15
CA HIS A 128 -3.46 -4.48 -15.87
C HIS A 128 -3.45 -5.99 -15.59
N PHE A 129 -2.27 -6.61 -15.45
CA PHE A 129 -2.10 -8.04 -15.20
C PHE A 129 -2.75 -8.97 -16.26
N GLU A 130 -2.90 -8.47 -17.49
CA GLU A 130 -3.39 -9.25 -18.65
C GLU A 130 -2.30 -10.18 -19.18
N ARG A 131 -1.03 -9.80 -19.00
CA ARG A 131 0.15 -10.63 -19.29
C ARG A 131 1.03 -10.79 -18.06
N PRO A 132 1.43 -12.03 -17.69
CA PRO A 132 2.43 -12.25 -16.65
C PRO A 132 3.77 -11.61 -17.01
N ALA A 133 4.40 -10.95 -16.05
CA ALA A 133 5.72 -10.37 -16.19
C ALA A 133 6.61 -10.77 -15.00
N HIS A 134 7.79 -11.30 -15.28
CA HIS A 134 8.74 -11.76 -14.25
C HIS A 134 9.20 -10.66 -13.28
N TYR A 135 9.03 -9.38 -13.65
CA TYR A 135 9.37 -8.21 -12.84
C TYR A 135 8.17 -7.64 -12.06
N ALA A 136 6.96 -8.16 -12.25
CA ALA A 136 5.80 -7.84 -11.44
C ALA A 136 5.56 -8.99 -10.45
N VAL A 137 5.63 -8.71 -9.15
CA VAL A 137 5.62 -9.72 -8.09
C VAL A 137 4.41 -9.52 -7.17
N GLN A 138 3.80 -10.62 -6.76
CA GLN A 138 2.88 -10.68 -5.62
C GLN A 138 3.60 -11.46 -4.51
N PRO A 139 4.07 -10.80 -3.44
CA PRO A 139 4.68 -11.49 -2.32
C PRO A 139 3.63 -12.35 -1.59
N PRO A 140 3.88 -13.66 -1.38
CA PRO A 140 2.99 -14.48 -0.57
C PRO A 140 3.05 -14.05 0.90
N VAL A 141 1.92 -14.08 1.59
CA VAL A 141 1.80 -13.70 3.00
C VAL A 141 1.02 -14.75 3.77
N GLU A 142 1.53 -15.13 4.94
CA GLU A 142 0.85 -15.88 6.01
C GLU A 142 0.59 -14.90 7.17
N ALA A 143 -0.66 -14.75 7.58
CA ALA A 143 -1.11 -13.69 8.50
C ALA A 143 -1.16 -14.11 9.97
#